data_AF-A0A9X1TXE4-F1
#
_entry.id   AF-A0A9X1TXE4-F1
#
_cell.length_a   1.000
_cell.length_b   1.000
_cell.length_c   1.000
_cell.angle_alpha   90.00
_cell.angle_beta   90.00
_cell.angle_gamma   90.00
#
_symmetry.space_group_name_H-M   'P 1'
#
loop_
_entity.id
_entity.type
_entity.pdbx_description
1 polymer ?
#
loop_
_entity_poly.entity_id
_entity_poly.type
_entity_poly.pdbx_seq_one_letter_code
_entity_poly.pdbx_strand_id
1 'polypeptide(L)'
;MLPPSPVPTPQSVRVLSSLLIGVGVAVLSTSLARGVQVTVLVVCIGVACLLIFSHPYRREIRSIMESHHVAYRPTISSMLPLFLVWLALMITPIFAPLPLLGTALIWAAISVWMYLVLPHVDGSRALAHLDDASPTSPRR
;
A
#
# COMPACT_ATOMS: atom_id res chain seq x y z
N MET A 1 7.15 4.56 20.75
CA MET A 1 5.82 4.52 20.11
C MET A 1 5.64 5.81 19.34
N LEU A 2 5.37 5.76 18.04
CA LEU A 2 5.09 6.96 17.24
C LEU A 2 3.66 7.43 17.51
N PRO A 3 3.39 8.74 17.51
CA PRO A 3 2.04 9.27 17.73
C PRO A 3 1.07 8.82 16.62
N PRO A 4 -0.23 8.70 16.94
CA PRO A 4 -1.26 8.37 15.95
C PRO A 4 -1.33 9.47 14.88
N SER A 5 -1.56 9.08 13.62
CA SER A 5 -1.82 10.06 12.56
C SER A 5 -3.16 10.75 12.81
N PRO A 6 -3.25 12.07 12.61
CA PRO A 6 -4.51 12.82 12.65
C PRO A 6 -5.57 12.23 11.71
N VAL A 7 -5.13 11.73 10.54
CA VAL A 7 -5.99 11.06 9.56
C VAL A 7 -5.42 9.67 9.31
N PRO A 8 -5.93 8.63 9.99
CA PRO A 8 -5.49 7.26 9.74
C PRO A 8 -6.04 6.77 8.40
N THR A 9 -5.27 5.93 7.69
CA THR A 9 -5.78 5.23 6.51
C THR A 9 -7.03 4.44 6.90
N PRO A 10 -8.18 4.64 6.21
CA PRO A 10 -9.40 3.89 6.49
C PRO A 10 -9.15 2.39 6.43
N GLN A 11 -9.59 1.67 7.47
CA GLN A 11 -9.30 0.23 7.60
C GLN A 11 -9.84 -0.58 6.43
N SER A 12 -11.01 -0.21 5.90
CA SER A 12 -11.61 -0.83 4.71
C SER A 12 -10.72 -0.68 3.47
N VAL A 13 -10.25 0.53 3.18
CA VAL A 13 -9.34 0.80 2.05
C VAL A 13 -8.03 0.05 2.23
N ARG A 14 -7.47 0.06 3.44
CA ARG A 14 -6.20 -0.58 3.75
C ARG A 14 -6.27 -2.09 3.57
N VAL A 15 -7.27 -2.75 4.15
CA VAL A 15 -7.45 -4.20 4.03
C VAL A 15 -7.75 -4.58 2.58
N LEU A 16 -8.73 -3.95 1.95
CA LEU A 16 -9.18 -4.35 0.62
C LEU A 16 -8.10 -4.14 -0.44
N SER A 17 -7.39 -3.02 -0.40
CA SER A 17 -6.29 -2.75 -1.34
C SER A 17 -5.13 -3.73 -1.15
N SER A 18 -4.78 -4.06 0.09
CA SER A 18 -3.73 -5.05 0.38
C SER A 18 -4.08 -6.44 -0.15
N LEU A 19 -5.32 -6.89 0.08
CA LEU A 19 -5.77 -8.20 -0.40
C LEU A 19 -5.80 -8.24 -1.93
N LEU A 20 -6.28 -7.18 -2.59
CA LEU A 20 -6.28 -7.08 -4.06
C LEU A 20 -4.87 -7.12 -4.64
N ILE A 21 -3.94 -6.35 -4.08
CA ILE A 21 -2.54 -6.37 -4.53
C ILE A 21 -1.93 -7.76 -4.32
N GLY A 22 -2.18 -8.37 -3.15
CA GLY A 22 -1.78 -9.75 -2.89
C GLY A 22 -2.31 -10.74 -3.92
N VAL A 23 -3.59 -10.64 -4.31
CA VAL A 23 -4.19 -11.48 -5.37
C VAL A 23 -3.48 -11.24 -6.70
N GLY A 24 -3.25 -9.97 -7.05
CA GLY A 24 -2.57 -9.61 -8.28
C GLY A 24 -1.17 -10.21 -8.39
N VAL A 25 -0.39 -10.23 -7.30
CA VAL A 25 0.93 -10.87 -7.30
C VAL A 25 0.80 -12.41 -7.33
N ALA A 26 -0.03 -12.98 -6.46
CA ALA A 26 -0.13 -14.43 -6.30
C ALA A 26 -0.67 -15.15 -7.55
N VAL A 27 -1.53 -14.50 -8.36
CA VAL A 27 -2.05 -15.12 -9.59
C VAL A 27 -0.91 -15.49 -10.56
N LEU A 28 0.22 -14.80 -10.49
CA LEU A 28 1.40 -15.07 -11.32
C LEU A 28 2.08 -16.41 -11.00
N SER A 29 1.85 -17.01 -9.83
CA SER A 29 2.39 -18.33 -9.48
C SER A 29 1.49 -19.50 -9.88
N THR A 30 0.33 -19.24 -10.48
CA THR A 30 -0.67 -20.26 -10.83
C THR A 30 -0.35 -20.94 -12.16
N SER A 31 -1.07 -22.01 -12.49
CA SER A 31 -1.04 -22.68 -13.81
C SER A 31 -1.95 -22.02 -14.86
N LEU A 32 -2.53 -20.85 -14.58
CA LEU A 32 -3.40 -20.14 -15.53
C LEU A 32 -2.62 -19.69 -16.77
N ALA A 33 -3.34 -19.52 -17.89
CA ALA A 33 -2.76 -18.94 -19.09
C ALA A 33 -2.19 -17.54 -18.81
N ARG A 34 -1.03 -17.22 -19.39
CA ARG A 34 -0.31 -15.96 -19.12
C ARG A 34 -1.16 -14.71 -19.36
N GLY A 35 -2.00 -14.72 -20.41
CA GLY A 35 -2.95 -13.63 -20.66
C GLY A 35 -3.90 -13.40 -19.49
N VAL A 36 -4.47 -14.48 -18.94
CA VAL A 36 -5.38 -14.41 -17.78
C VAL A 36 -4.65 -13.90 -16.54
N GLN A 37 -3.44 -14.39 -16.27
CA GLN A 37 -2.63 -13.94 -15.13
C GLN A 37 -2.39 -12.42 -15.18
N VAL A 38 -1.95 -11.90 -16.33
CA VAL A 38 -1.69 -10.47 -16.52
C VAL A 38 -2.98 -9.66 -16.41
N THR A 39 -4.09 -10.12 -16.98
CA THR A 39 -5.39 -9.44 -16.85
C THR A 39 -5.83 -9.33 -15.39
N VAL A 40 -5.77 -10.42 -14.63
CA VAL A 40 -6.13 -10.41 -13.19
C VAL A 40 -5.22 -9.46 -12.41
N LEU A 41 -3.91 -9.54 -12.64
CA LEU A 41 -2.93 -8.64 -12.02
C LEU A 41 -3.29 -7.16 -12.26
N VAL A 42 -3.51 -6.78 -13.52
CA VAL A 42 -3.80 -5.39 -13.90
C VAL A 42 -5.13 -4.92 -13.31
N VAL A 43 -6.17 -5.75 -13.37
CA VAL A 43 -7.48 -5.41 -12.78
C VAL A 43 -7.38 -5.24 -11.28
N CYS A 44 -6.74 -6.17 -10.56
CA CYS A 44 -6.59 -6.09 -9.12
C CYS A 44 -5.80 -4.84 -8.68
N ILE A 45 -4.67 -4.55 -9.34
CA ILE A 45 -3.89 -3.34 -9.06
C ILE A 45 -4.69 -2.08 -9.40
N GLY A 46 -5.38 -2.06 -10.54
CA GLY A 46 -6.20 -0.93 -10.97
C GLY A 46 -7.31 -0.61 -9.95
N VAL A 47 -8.03 -1.63 -9.47
CA VAL A 47 -9.06 -1.47 -8.45
C VAL A 47 -8.45 -1.03 -7.11
N ALA A 48 -7.33 -1.62 -6.68
CA ALA A 48 -6.65 -1.19 -5.46
C ALA A 48 -6.23 0.29 -5.53
N CYS A 49 -5.64 0.71 -6.65
CA CYS A 49 -5.34 2.12 -6.89
C CYS A 49 -6.60 2.97 -6.83
N LEU A 50 -7.68 2.57 -7.52
CA LEU A 50 -8.94 3.33 -7.53
C LEU A 50 -9.51 3.51 -6.12
N LEU A 51 -9.46 2.47 -5.27
CA LEU A 51 -9.86 2.56 -3.87
C LEU A 51 -9.03 3.57 -3.08
N ILE A 52 -7.71 3.55 -3.23
CA ILE A 52 -6.81 4.45 -2.49
C ILE A 52 -6.96 5.90 -3.00
N PHE A 53 -7.02 6.11 -4.31
CA PHE A 53 -7.04 7.46 -4.89
C PHE A 53 -8.42 8.13 -4.89
N SER A 54 -9.52 7.37 -4.94
CA SER A 54 -10.88 7.95 -4.98
C SER A 54 -11.48 8.22 -3.61
N HIS A 55 -10.88 7.67 -2.55
CA HIS A 55 -11.46 7.78 -1.21
C HIS A 55 -11.30 9.20 -0.62
N PRO A 56 -12.34 9.77 0.02
CA PRO A 56 -12.37 11.16 0.47
C PRO A 56 -11.21 11.56 1.39
N TYR A 57 -10.66 10.62 2.17
CA TYR A 57 -9.53 10.86 3.07
C TYR A 57 -8.30 11.48 2.38
N ARG A 58 -8.08 11.21 1.08
CA ARG A 58 -7.01 11.84 0.28
C ARG A 58 -7.14 13.36 0.22
N ARG A 59 -8.37 13.87 0.18
CA ARG A 59 -8.64 15.32 0.16
C ARG A 59 -8.31 15.94 1.51
N GLU A 60 -8.61 15.23 2.59
CA GLU A 60 -8.34 15.67 3.97
C GLU A 60 -6.84 15.72 4.27
N ILE A 61 -6.07 14.72 3.82
CA ILE A 61 -4.61 14.74 3.89
C ILE A 61 -4.07 15.98 3.16
N ARG A 62 -4.57 16.26 1.95
CA ARG A 62 -4.14 17.40 1.16
C ARG A 62 -4.44 18.73 1.85
N SER A 63 -5.65 18.91 2.40
CA SER A 63 -6.02 20.15 3.09
C SER A 63 -5.16 20.41 4.33
N ILE A 64 -4.83 19.38 5.10
CA ILE A 64 -3.95 19.52 6.28
C ILE A 64 -2.53 19.90 5.83
N MET A 65 -2.02 19.26 4.78
CA MET A 65 -0.69 19.60 4.28
C MET A 65 -0.60 21.03 3.73
N GLU A 66 -1.64 21.49 3.04
CA GLU A 66 -1.76 22.87 2.55
C GLU A 66 -1.83 23.87 3.72
N SER A 67 -2.59 23.60 4.78
CA SER A 67 -2.64 24.48 5.95
C SER A 67 -1.29 24.61 6.66
N HIS A 68 -0.49 23.54 6.66
CA HIS A 68 0.87 23.54 7.20
C HIS A 68 1.94 24.09 6.23
N HIS A 69 1.59 24.52 5.01
CA HIS A 69 2.52 24.97 3.97
C HIS A 69 3.61 23.92 3.64
N VAL A 70 3.32 22.63 3.85
CA VAL A 70 4.27 21.54 3.59
C VAL A 70 3.88 20.83 2.29
N ALA A 71 4.79 20.83 1.32
CA ALA A 71 4.61 20.09 0.09
C ALA A 71 4.78 18.58 0.30
N TYR A 72 3.96 17.78 -0.37
CA TYR A 72 4.11 16.32 -0.41
C TYR A 72 5.38 15.95 -1.16
N ARG A 73 6.43 15.60 -0.41
CA ARG A 73 7.67 15.08 -0.98
C ARG A 73 7.74 13.57 -0.75
N PRO A 74 7.58 12.75 -1.80
CA PRO A 74 7.82 11.32 -1.67
C PRO A 74 9.31 11.09 -1.37
N THR A 75 9.59 10.58 -0.17
CA THR A 75 10.95 10.23 0.25
C THR A 75 11.31 8.84 -0.28
N ILE A 76 12.58 8.61 -0.62
CA ILE A 76 13.09 7.30 -1.07
C ILE A 76 12.72 6.18 -0.07
N SER A 77 12.82 6.47 1.23
CA SER A 77 12.43 5.55 2.31
C SER A 77 10.95 5.11 2.21
N SER A 78 10.05 6.00 1.75
CA SER A 78 8.63 5.66 1.52
C SER A 78 8.42 4.82 0.26
N MET A 79 9.35 4.86 -0.70
CA MET A 79 9.29 4.08 -1.94
C MET A 79 9.91 2.69 -1.82
N LEU A 80 10.90 2.51 -0.94
CA LEU A 80 11.61 1.25 -0.72
C LEU A 80 10.66 0.05 -0.46
N PRO A 81 9.59 0.17 0.35
CA PRO A 81 8.66 -0.93 0.55
C PRO A 81 7.89 -1.35 -0.71
N LEU A 82 7.60 -0.40 -1.60
CA LEU A 82 6.90 -0.66 -2.86
C LEU A 82 7.84 -1.34 -3.86
N PHE A 83 9.13 -1.00 -3.82
CA PHE A 83 10.17 -1.69 -4.59
C PHE A 83 10.24 -3.19 -4.24
N LEU A 84 10.04 -3.58 -2.97
CA LEU A 84 10.01 -4.99 -2.58
C LEU A 84 8.80 -5.74 -3.17
N VAL A 85 7.65 -5.08 -3.27
CA VAL A 85 6.47 -5.67 -3.95
C VAL A 85 6.69 -5.77 -5.45
N TRP A 86 7.35 -4.77 -6.05
CA TRP A 86 7.77 -4.85 -7.44
C TRP A 86 8.75 -6.02 -7.68
N LEU A 87 9.72 -6.21 -6.77
CA LEU A 87 10.64 -7.33 -6.86
C LEU A 87 9.90 -8.67 -6.74
N ALA A 88 8.95 -8.76 -5.81
CA ALA A 88 8.07 -9.94 -5.71
C ALA A 88 7.32 -10.19 -7.02
N LEU A 89 6.73 -9.16 -7.64
CA LEU A 89 6.07 -9.26 -8.96
C LEU A 89 6.98 -9.84 -10.04
N MET A 90 8.25 -9.46 -10.07
CA MET A 90 9.22 -9.98 -11.04
C MET A 90 9.63 -11.43 -10.77
N ILE A 91 9.71 -11.82 -9.50
CA ILE A 91 10.21 -13.12 -9.08
C ILE A 91 9.09 -14.18 -9.07
N THR A 92 7.86 -13.84 -8.68
CA THR A 92 6.75 -14.79 -8.53
C THR A 92 6.50 -15.67 -9.77
N PRO A 93 6.50 -15.15 -11.01
CA PRO A 93 6.31 -15.97 -12.21
C PRO A 93 7.34 -17.09 -12.40
N ILE A 94 8.55 -16.94 -11.85
CA ILE A 94 9.65 -17.91 -11.97
C ILE A 94 9.30 -19.23 -11.27
N PHE A 95 8.48 -19.15 -10.22
CA PHE A 95 8.07 -20.31 -9.43
C PHE A 95 6.82 -21.00 -9.97
N ALA A 96 6.21 -20.51 -11.04
CA ALA A 96 4.99 -21.10 -11.59
C ALA A 96 5.26 -22.45 -12.29
N PRO A 97 4.38 -23.46 -12.15
CA PRO A 97 3.18 -23.46 -11.29
C PRO A 97 3.49 -23.92 -9.86
N LEU A 98 3.04 -23.15 -8.87
CA LEU A 98 3.05 -23.57 -7.47
C LEU A 98 1.78 -24.33 -7.10
N PRO A 99 1.84 -25.26 -6.13
CA PRO A 99 0.64 -25.81 -5.51
C PRO A 99 -0.19 -24.69 -4.85
N LEU A 100 -1.48 -24.96 -4.61
CA LEU A 100 -2.42 -23.98 -4.06
C LEU A 100 -1.92 -23.35 -2.75
N LEU A 101 -1.28 -24.17 -1.89
CA LEU A 101 -0.69 -23.71 -0.64
C LEU A 101 0.46 -22.71 -0.87
N GLY A 102 1.32 -22.93 -1.87
CA GLY A 102 2.39 -21.99 -2.22
C GLY A 102 1.84 -20.65 -2.74
N THR A 103 0.81 -20.71 -3.58
CA THR A 103 0.10 -19.51 -4.07
C THR A 103 -0.57 -18.75 -2.93
N ALA A 104 -1.22 -19.46 -2.00
CA ALA A 104 -1.84 -18.87 -0.81
C ALA A 104 -0.82 -18.21 0.14
N LEU A 105 0.37 -18.80 0.29
CA LEU A 105 1.46 -18.20 1.07
C LEU A 105 1.98 -16.91 0.45
N ILE A 106 2.17 -16.86 -0.88
CA ILE A 106 2.56 -15.64 -1.58
C ILE A 106 1.49 -14.56 -1.40
N TRP A 107 0.23 -14.93 -1.60
CA TRP A 107 -0.90 -14.03 -1.38
C TRP A 107 -0.91 -13.44 0.04
N ALA A 108 -0.77 -14.29 1.05
CA ALA A 108 -0.77 -13.86 2.45
C ALA A 108 0.43 -12.96 2.76
N ALA A 109 1.64 -13.34 2.31
CA ALA A 109 2.85 -12.56 2.54
C ALA A 109 2.76 -11.15 1.95
N ILE A 110 2.33 -11.04 0.68
CA ILE A 110 2.17 -9.73 0.02
C ILE A 110 1.03 -8.92 0.64
N SER A 111 -0.09 -9.55 0.99
CA SER A 111 -1.22 -8.85 1.62
C SER A 111 -0.83 -8.28 2.98
N VAL A 112 -0.15 -9.06 3.81
CA VAL A 112 0.36 -8.61 5.12
C VAL A 112 1.39 -7.50 4.94
N TRP A 113 2.34 -7.67 4.02
CA TRP A 113 3.35 -6.65 3.72
C TRP A 113 2.71 -5.32 3.30
N MET A 114 1.80 -5.37 2.32
CA MET A 114 1.08 -4.18 1.86
C MET A 114 0.26 -3.55 2.98
N TYR A 115 -0.39 -4.35 3.82
CA TYR A 115 -1.14 -3.82 4.96
C TYR A 115 -0.23 -3.02 5.89
N LEU A 116 0.96 -3.50 6.22
CA LEU A 116 1.91 -2.79 7.09
C LEU A 116 2.45 -1.51 6.46
N VAL A 117 2.68 -1.54 5.14
CA VAL A 117 3.38 -0.50 4.40
C VAL A 117 2.46 0.63 3.95
N LEU A 118 1.18 0.35 3.67
CA LEU A 118 0.24 1.30 3.07
C LEU A 118 0.24 2.70 3.72
N PRO A 119 0.20 2.83 5.07
CA PRO A 119 0.22 4.14 5.73
C PRO A 119 1.47 4.99 5.47
N HIS A 120 2.59 4.36 5.08
CA HIS A 120 3.84 5.04 4.72
C HIS A 120 3.81 5.54 3.27
N VAL A 121 3.17 4.76 2.39
CA VAL A 121 3.11 5.02 0.94
C VAL A 121 2.02 6.03 0.62
N ASP A 122 0.90 5.98 1.34
CA ASP A 122 -0.26 6.86 1.10
C ASP A 122 -0.13 8.25 1.73
N GLY A 123 0.96 8.51 2.46
CA GLY A 123 1.25 9.79 3.08
C GLY A 123 0.65 10.00 4.47
N SER A 124 -0.21 9.08 4.94
CA SER A 124 -0.89 9.25 6.23
C SER A 124 0.10 9.36 7.39
N ARG A 125 1.25 8.66 7.33
CA ARG A 125 2.31 8.79 8.36
C ARG A 125 3.07 10.12 8.33
N ALA A 126 3.04 10.86 7.23
CA ALA A 126 3.69 12.18 7.17
C ALA A 126 2.96 13.18 8.08
N LEU A 127 1.63 13.05 8.22
CA LEU A 127 0.83 13.91 9.09
C LEU A 127 1.19 13.76 10.58
N ALA A 128 1.53 12.56 11.04
CA ALA A 128 1.95 12.33 12.42
C ALA A 128 3.21 13.14 12.80
N HIS A 129 4.11 13.39 11.84
CA HIS A 129 5.32 14.19 12.08
C HIS A 129 5.04 15.71 12.07
N LEU A 130 3.96 16.15 11.43
CA LEU A 130 3.55 17.56 11.43
C LEU A 130 2.89 17.95 12.75
N ASP A 131 2.13 17.03 13.35
CA ASP A 131 1.44 17.26 14.62
C ASP A 131 2.44 17.44 15.78
N ASP A 132 3.51 16.63 15.81
CA ASP A 132 4.61 16.74 16.78
C ASP A 132 5.37 18.08 16.70
N ALA A 133 5.49 18.64 15.50
CA ALA A 133 6.23 19.88 15.24
C ALA A 133 5.41 21.15 15.52
N SER A 134 4.11 21.03 15.82
CA SER A 134 3.24 22.17 16.11
C SER A 134 3.56 22.79 17.50
N PRO A 135 3.53 24.14 17.64
CA PRO A 135 3.92 24.82 18.88
C PRO A 135 2.99 24.56 20.07
N THR A 136 1.83 23.94 19.84
CA THR A 136 0.86 23.51 20.86
C THR A 136 1.08 22.08 21.35
N SER A 137 2.03 21.34 20.78
CA SER A 137 2.38 20.00 21.27
C SER A 137 3.11 20.14 22.61
N PRO A 138 2.69 19.42 23.68
CA PRO A 138 3.41 19.43 24.94
C PRO A 138 4.76 18.76 24.69
N ARG A 139 5.82 19.55 24.52
CA ARG A 139 7.21 19.07 24.38
C ARG A 139 7.47 18.04 25.49
N ARG A 140 7.63 16.78 25.11
CA ARG A 140 8.14 15.72 25.98
C ARG A 140 9.63 15.58 25.80
#